data_AF-A0A242DKL6-F1
#
_entry.id   AF-A0A242DKL6-F1
#
_cell.length_a   1.000
_cell.length_b   1.000
_cell.length_c   1.000
_cell.angle_alpha   90.00
_cell.angle_beta   90.00
_cell.angle_gamma   90.00
#
_symmetry.space_group_name_H-M   'P 1'
#
loop_
_entity.id
_entity.type
_entity.pdbx_description
1 polymer ?
#
loop_
_entity_poly.entity_id
_entity_poly.type
_entity_poly.pdbx_seq_one_letter_code
_entity_poly.pdbx_strand_id
1 'polypeptide(L)' 'MEIHQWLREKRREKGYTQKWVSLQLHITRQGLSNWENGRSYPSYEMLYKLICLYGCSAKEISELFTRERETKN' A
#
# COMPACT_ATOMS: atom_id res chain seq x y z
N MET A 1 -2.45 -9.17 9.00
CA MET A 1 -2.64 -7.77 8.57
C MET A 1 -2.78 -7.80 7.07
N GLU A 2 -3.91 -7.32 6.55
CA GLU A 2 -4.18 -7.29 5.13
C GLU A 2 -3.43 -6.13 4.44
N ILE A 3 -3.09 -6.28 3.16
CA ILE A 3 -2.33 -5.27 2.40
C ILE A 3 -2.99 -3.88 2.42
N HIS A 4 -4.32 -3.81 2.41
CA HIS A 4 -5.05 -2.55 2.44
C HIS A 4 -4.86 -1.78 3.75
N GLN A 5 -4.78 -2.50 4.89
CA GLN A 5 -4.49 -1.91 6.19
C GLN A 5 -3.05 -1.41 6.24
N TRP A 6 -2.11 -2.24 5.78
CA TRP A 6 -0.69 -1.89 5.70
C TRP A 6 -0.45 -0.62 4.86
N LEU A 7 -1.09 -0.50 3.68
CA LEU A 7 -1.01 0.68 2.83
C LEU A 7 -1.44 1.96 3.55
N ARG A 8 -2.56 1.87 4.28
CA ARG A 8 -3.13 2.99 5.03
C ARG A 8 -2.24 3.39 6.20
N GLU A 9 -1.68 2.43 6.91
CA GLU A 9 -0.80 2.63 8.05
C GLU A 9 0.51 3.27 7.62
N LYS A 10 1.19 2.72 6.62
CA LYS A 10 2.44 3.29 6.08
C LYS A 10 2.26 4.72 5.59
N ARG A 11 1.14 4.99 4.90
CA ARG A 11 0.81 6.36 4.49
C ARG A 11 0.72 7.31 5.69
N ARG A 12 0.04 6.88 6.76
CA ARG A 12 -0.16 7.67 7.99
C ARG A 12 1.12 7.86 8.78
N GLU A 13 1.96 6.84 8.89
CA GLU A 13 3.28 6.91 9.52
C GLU A 13 4.16 7.99 8.87
N LYS A 14 4.04 8.15 7.54
CA LYS A 14 4.76 9.19 6.79
C LYS A 14 4.08 10.57 6.84
N GLY A 15 2.93 10.69 7.48
CA GLY A 15 2.14 11.94 7.52
C GLY A 15 1.51 12.32 6.18
N TYR A 16 1.44 11.40 5.21
CA TYR A 16 0.95 11.70 3.88
C TYR A 16 -0.58 11.68 3.82
N THR A 17 -1.17 12.62 3.08
CA THR A 17 -2.61 12.58 2.78
C THR A 17 -2.87 11.67 1.58
N GLN A 18 -4.09 11.13 1.47
CA GLN A 18 -4.47 10.35 0.28
C GLN A 18 -4.36 11.18 -1.01
N LYS A 19 -4.68 12.48 -0.94
CA LYS A 19 -4.55 13.41 -2.07
C LYS A 19 -3.09 13.55 -2.50
N TRP A 20 -2.17 13.67 -1.55
CA TRP A 20 -0.75 13.83 -1.85
C TRP A 20 -0.19 12.57 -2.53
N VAL A 21 -0.44 11.38 -1.97
CA VAL A 21 0.01 10.10 -2.56
C VAL A 21 -0.61 9.88 -3.94
N SER A 22 -1.91 10.16 -4.10
CA SER A 22 -2.56 9.99 -5.41
C SER A 22 -1.93 10.87 -6.48
N LEU A 23 -1.50 12.09 -6.12
CA LEU A 23 -0.77 12.97 -7.03
C LEU A 23 0.62 12.42 -7.39
N GLN A 24 1.37 11.89 -6.41
CA GLN A 24 2.69 11.29 -6.68
C GLN A 24 2.62 10.07 -7.61
N LEU A 25 1.52 9.33 -7.56
CA LEU A 25 1.33 8.11 -8.35
C LEU A 25 0.52 8.32 -9.62
N HIS A 26 0.08 9.55 -9.92
CA HIS A 26 -0.79 9.88 -11.05
C HIS A 26 -2.08 9.02 -11.10
N ILE A 27 -2.68 8.80 -9.93
CA ILE A 27 -3.96 8.09 -9.78
C ILE A 27 -5.01 9.03 -9.16
N THR A 28 -6.26 8.60 -9.14
CA THR A 28 -7.31 9.33 -8.43
C THR A 28 -7.22 9.10 -6.92
N ARG A 29 -7.61 10.10 -6.12
CA ARG A 29 -7.75 9.96 -4.66
C ARG A 29 -8.68 8.79 -4.30
N GLN A 30 -9.75 8.61 -5.09
CA GLN A 30 -10.70 7.52 -4.93
C GLN A 30 -10.06 6.16 -5.18
N GLY A 31 -9.18 6.04 -6.18
CA GLY A 31 -8.41 4.84 -6.45
C GLY A 31 -7.57 4.42 -5.25
N LEU A 32 -6.78 5.34 -4.71
CA LEU A 32 -6.02 5.08 -3.48
C LEU A 32 -6.92 4.74 -2.29
N SER A 33 -8.05 5.45 -2.13
CA SER A 33 -9.01 5.13 -1.07
C SER A 33 -9.61 3.73 -1.23
N ASN A 34 -9.88 3.27 -2.46
CA ASN A 34 -10.39 1.93 -2.70
C ASN A 34 -9.35 0.88 -2.27
N TRP A 35 -8.06 1.11 -2.57
CA TRP A 35 -6.98 0.24 -2.13
C TRP A 35 -6.86 0.20 -0.61
N GLU A 36 -6.86 1.34 0.07
CA GLU A 36 -6.72 1.42 1.54
C GLU A 36 -7.92 0.88 2.33
N ASN A 37 -9.06 0.68 1.66
CA ASN A 37 -10.27 0.11 2.27
C ASN A 37 -10.59 -1.30 1.72
N GLY A 38 -9.66 -1.92 0.98
CA GLY A 38 -9.83 -3.30 0.47
C GLY A 38 -10.92 -3.48 -0.58
N ARG A 39 -11.38 -2.39 -1.23
CA ARG A 39 -12.41 -2.45 -2.29
C ARG A 39 -11.85 -2.85 -3.65
N SER A 40 -10.57 -2.61 -3.85
CA SER A 40 -9.80 -3.07 -5.01
C SER A 40 -8.33 -3.21 -4.61
N TYR A 41 -7.54 -3.86 -5.46
CA TYR A 41 -6.10 -4.05 -5.23
C TYR A 41 -5.29 -3.21 -6.23
N PRO A 42 -4.15 -2.63 -5.81
CA PRO A 42 -3.20 -2.05 -6.75
C PRO A 42 -2.59 -3.14 -7.63
N SER A 43 -2.15 -2.78 -8.84
CA SER A 43 -1.26 -3.65 -9.61
C SER A 43 0.08 -3.82 -8.89
N TYR A 44 0.87 -4.83 -9.26
CA TYR A 44 2.23 -5.02 -8.74
C TYR A 44 3.11 -3.78 -8.94
N GLU A 45 2.99 -3.10 -10.08
CA GLU A 45 3.72 -1.86 -10.36
C GLU A 45 3.33 -0.74 -9.38
N MET A 46 2.03 -0.56 -9.12
CA MET A 46 1.56 0.47 -8.19
C MET A 46 1.95 0.14 -6.76
N LEU A 47 1.90 -1.14 -6.38
CA LEU A 47 2.38 -1.60 -5.08
C LEU A 47 3.87 -1.32 -4.92
N TYR A 48 4.68 -1.60 -5.93
CA TYR A 48 6.11 -1.29 -5.93
C TYR A 48 6.36 0.21 -5.76
N LYS A 49 5.64 1.06 -6.50
CA LYS A 49 5.73 2.52 -6.35
C LYS A 49 5.35 2.99 -4.94
N LEU A 50 4.33 2.40 -4.33
CA LEU A 50 3.93 2.68 -2.94
C LEU A 50 5.03 2.28 -1.95
N ILE A 51 5.62 1.10 -2.12
CA ILE A 51 6.74 0.61 -1.31
C ILE A 51 7.90 1.61 -1.37
N CYS A 52 8.28 2.07 -2.56
CA CYS A 52 9.32 3.07 -2.75
C CYS A 52 8.94 4.42 -2.11
N LEU A 53 7.72 4.91 -2.35
CA LEU A 53 7.24 6.19 -1.84
C LEU A 53 7.17 6.23 -0.30
N TYR A 54 6.81 5.10 0.31
CA TYR A 54 6.76 4.95 1.76
C TYR A 54 8.14 4.62 2.35
N GLY A 55 9.14 4.33 1.53
CA GLY A 55 10.51 4.03 1.98
C GLY A 55 10.57 2.79 2.86
N CYS A 56 9.91 1.70 2.43
CA CYS A 56 9.88 0.46 3.19
C CYS A 56 11.21 -0.30 3.04
N SER A 57 11.66 -0.93 4.12
CA SER A 57 12.84 -1.79 4.15
C SER A 57 12.58 -3.17 3.53
N ALA A 58 13.64 -3.86 3.13
CA ALA A 58 13.55 -5.23 2.63
C ALA A 58 12.88 -6.19 3.63
N LYS A 59 13.07 -5.95 4.94
CA LYS A 59 12.43 -6.72 6.01
C LYS A 59 10.91 -6.51 6.00
N GLU A 60 10.45 -5.27 5.97
CA GLU A 60 9.00 -4.95 5.93
C GLU A 60 8.34 -5.52 4.68
N ILE A 61 9.03 -5.48 3.54
CA ILE A 61 8.55 -6.07 2.28
C ILE A 61 8.45 -7.60 2.39
N SER A 62 9.47 -8.26 2.94
CA SER A 62 9.44 -9.72 3.14
C SER A 62 8.29 -10.14 4.07
N GLU A 63 8.07 -9.40 5.15
CA GLU A 63 6.97 -9.68 6.10
C GLU A 63 5.58 -9.52 5.46
N LEU A 64 5.43 -8.56 4.53
CA LEU A 64 4.21 -8.38 3.76
C LEU A 64 3.90 -9.61 2.88
N PHE A 65 4.91 -10.16 2.19
CA PHE A 65 4.73 -11.27 1.26
C PHE A 65 4.72 -12.66 1.91
N THR A 66 5.36 -12.84 3.07
CA THR A 66 5.33 -14.12 3.79
C THR A 66 3.94 -14.40 4.37
N ARG A 67 3.26 -13.37 4.89
CA ARG A 67 1.95 -13.52 5.54
C ARG A 67 0.79 -13.75 4.56
N GLU A 68 0.90 -13.34 3.30
CA GLU A 68 -0.10 -13.66 2.26
C GLU A 68 -0.17 -15.16 1.92
N ARG A 69 0.85 -15.95 2.25
CA ARG A 69 0.84 -17.41 2.04
C ARG A 69 0.13 -18.19 3.14
N GLU A 70 0.05 -17.62 4.34
CA GLU A 70 -0.59 -18.28 5.49
C GLU A 70 -2.11 -18.16 5.48
N THR A 71 -2.67 -17.13 4.81
CA THR A 71 -4.13 -16.93 4.69
C THR A 71 -4.77 -17.70 3.53
N LYS A 72 -3.97 -18.40 2.71
CA LYS A 72 -4.44 -19.22 1.57
C LYS A 72 -4.36 -20.74 1.83
N ASN A 73 -4.05 -21.15 3.07
CA ASN A 73 -4.01 -22.55 3.50
C ASN A 73 -5.15 -22.88 4.45
#